data_AF-A0A7S1UZH2-F1
#
_entry.id   AF-A0A7S1UZH2-F1
#
_cell.length_a   1.000
_cell.length_b   1.000
_cell.length_c   1.000
_cell.angle_alpha   90.00
_cell.angle_beta   90.00
_cell.angle_gamma   90.00
#
_symmetry.space_group_name_H-M   'P 1'
#
loop_
_entity.id
_entity.type
_entity.pdbx_description
1 polymer ?
#
loop_
_entity_poly.entity_id
_entity_poly.type
_entity_poly.pdbx_seq_one_letter_code
_entity_poly.pdbx_strand_id
1 'polypeptide(L)'
;IIVDGGNEWFPNTIRRGEELAPKGILFVGMGISGGEEGARKGPSLMPGGPKEAYDALEPIITKAAAQVDGEACTGYLGPVGSGNYVKMVHNGIEYGDMQLIG
;
A
#
# COMPACT_ATOMS: atom_id res chain seq x y z
N ILE A 1 -3.61 -14.02 6.11
CA ILE A 1 -3.13 -12.91 5.26
C ILE A 1 -1.94 -12.28 5.96
N ILE A 2 -0.82 -12.12 5.26
CA ILE A 2 0.33 -11.32 5.71
C ILE A 2 0.30 -10.01 4.93
N VAL A 3 0.44 -8.89 5.66
CA VAL A 3 0.51 -7.56 5.07
C VAL A 3 1.86 -6.95 5.40
N ASP A 4 2.63 -6.61 4.37
CA ASP A 4 3.87 -5.85 4.50
C ASP A 4 3.59 -4.36 4.27
N GLY A 5 3.64 -3.59 5.36
CA GLY A 5 3.43 -2.14 5.36
C GLY A 5 4.68 -1.30 5.08
N GLY A 6 5.83 -1.96 4.83
CA GLY A 6 7.11 -1.29 4.67
C GLY A 6 7.28 -0.59 3.31
N ASN A 7 8.29 0.29 3.23
CA ASN A 7 8.79 0.84 1.97
C ASN A 7 9.67 -0.17 1.24
N GLU A 8 9.10 -1.34 0.92
CA GLU A 8 9.80 -2.44 0.26
C GLU A 8 9.92 -2.21 -1.25
N TRP A 9 11.01 -2.69 -1.85
CA TRP A 9 11.18 -2.71 -3.29
C TRP A 9 10.22 -3.74 -3.92
N PHE A 10 9.34 -3.30 -4.82
CA PHE A 10 8.23 -4.13 -5.30
C PHE A 10 8.59 -5.53 -5.86
N PRO A 11 9.78 -5.79 -6.46
CA PRO A 11 10.17 -7.15 -6.85
C PRO A 11 10.38 -8.08 -5.66
N ASN A 12 10.80 -7.57 -4.49
CA ASN A 12 10.84 -8.35 -3.26
C ASN A 12 9.42 -8.70 -2.79
N THR A 13 8.46 -7.80 -2.94
CA THR A 13 7.04 -8.07 -2.67
C THR A 13 6.52 -9.19 -3.58
N ILE A 14 6.85 -9.15 -4.87
CA ILE A 14 6.50 -10.21 -5.84
C ILE A 14 7.12 -11.54 -5.42
N ARG A 15 8.44 -11.58 -5.19
CA ARG A 15 9.16 -12.77 -4.73
C ARG A 15 8.54 -13.37 -3.46
N ARG A 16 8.22 -12.54 -2.45
CA ARG A 16 7.56 -12.99 -1.22
C ARG A 16 6.17 -13.58 -1.50
N GLY A 17 5.39 -12.95 -2.38
CA GLY A 17 4.09 -13.47 -2.79
C GLY A 17 4.19 -14.84 -3.47
N GLU A 18 5.14 -15.00 -4.39
CA GLU A 18 5.40 -16.28 -5.08
C GLU A 18 5.86 -17.38 -4.11
N GLU A 19 6.69 -17.06 -3.11
CA GLU A 19 7.16 -18.01 -2.09
C GLU A 19 6.09 -18.43 -1.08
N LEU A 20 5.06 -17.60 -0.90
CA LEU A 20 3.98 -17.80 0.07
C LEU A 20 2.74 -18.43 -0.56
N ALA A 21 2.50 -18.22 -1.85
CA ALA A 21 1.34 -18.77 -2.55
C ALA A 21 1.22 -20.30 -2.47
N PRO A 22 2.29 -21.11 -2.70
CA PRO A 22 2.22 -22.58 -2.56
C PRO A 22 1.90 -23.06 -1.15
N LYS A 23 2.09 -22.20 -0.14
CA LYS A 23 1.79 -22.48 1.27
C LYS A 23 0.37 -22.09 1.66
N GLY A 24 -0.44 -21.62 0.70
CA GLY A 24 -1.79 -21.09 0.95
C GLY A 24 -1.78 -19.78 1.73
N ILE A 25 -0.66 -19.04 1.75
CA ILE A 25 -0.54 -17.79 2.48
C ILE A 25 -0.75 -16.63 1.52
N LEU A 26 -1.82 -15.87 1.74
CA LEU A 26 -2.10 -14.63 1.02
C LEU A 26 -1.17 -13.52 1.48
N PHE A 27 -0.43 -12.93 0.55
CA PHE A 27 0.53 -11.86 0.79
C PHE A 27 0.08 -10.55 0.11
N VAL A 28 0.08 -9.47 0.87
CA VAL A 28 -0.26 -8.12 0.40
C VAL A 28 0.91 -7.19 0.69
N GLY A 29 1.40 -6.53 -0.36
CA GLY A 29 2.29 -5.38 -0.21
C GLY A 29 1.48 -4.11 -0.15
N MET A 30 1.58 -3.35 0.94
CA MET A 30 0.78 -2.16 1.17
C MET A 30 1.66 -0.95 1.49
N GLY A 31 1.79 -0.04 0.52
CA GLY A 31 2.43 1.24 0.79
C GLY A 31 1.63 2.07 1.78
N ILE A 32 2.30 2.74 2.72
CA ILE A 32 1.69 3.65 3.70
C ILE A 32 2.39 5.00 3.62
N SER A 33 1.65 6.10 3.42
CA SER A 33 2.22 7.46 3.41
C SER A 33 1.44 8.42 4.32
N GLY A 34 2.13 9.45 4.81
CA GLY A 34 1.59 10.47 5.73
C GLY A 34 2.47 10.78 6.96
N GLY A 35 3.61 10.11 7.12
CA GLY A 35 4.48 10.28 8.29
C GLY A 35 3.82 9.83 9.60
N GLU A 36 4.41 10.18 10.73
CA GLU A 36 3.90 9.82 12.07
C GLU A 36 2.48 10.37 12.30
N GLU A 37 2.27 11.64 11.98
CA GLU A 37 0.98 12.30 12.18
C GLU A 37 -0.11 11.72 11.28
N GLY A 38 0.19 11.49 10.01
CA GLY A 38 -0.73 10.85 9.07
C GLY A 38 -1.05 9.42 9.50
N ALA A 39 -0.07 8.64 9.96
CA ALA A 39 -0.33 7.30 10.48
C ALA A 39 -1.33 7.29 11.66
N ARG A 40 -1.32 8.33 12.50
CA ARG A 40 -2.27 8.46 13.62
C ARG A 40 -3.65 8.97 13.20
N LYS A 41 -3.72 9.89 12.24
CA LYS A 41 -4.94 10.63 11.89
C LYS A 41 -5.67 10.11 10.65
N GLY A 42 -4.99 9.34 9.82
CA GLY A 42 -5.48 8.82 8.56
C GLY A 42 -4.39 8.89 7.49
N PRO A 43 -3.66 7.79 7.22
CA PRO A 43 -2.65 7.77 6.17
C PRO A 43 -3.29 7.51 4.80
N SER A 44 -2.50 7.66 3.74
CA SER A 44 -2.81 7.01 2.45
C SER A 44 -2.36 5.54 2.51
N LEU A 45 -3.23 4.62 2.10
CA LEU A 45 -2.99 3.18 2.13
C LEU A 45 -3.08 2.60 0.71
N MET A 46 -2.03 1.93 0.26
CA MET A 46 -1.85 1.52 -1.14
C MET A 46 -1.71 0.00 -1.25
N PRO A 47 -2.78 -0.80 -1.06
CA PRO A 47 -2.70 -2.26 -1.05
C PRO A 47 -2.59 -2.86 -2.47
N GLY A 48 -1.70 -3.83 -2.63
CA GLY A 48 -1.62 -4.69 -3.82
C GLY A 48 -1.37 -6.15 -3.45
N GLY A 49 -2.11 -7.07 -4.07
CA GLY A 49 -2.10 -8.50 -3.73
C GLY A 49 -3.27 -9.28 -4.33
N PRO A 50 -3.50 -10.53 -3.89
CA PRO A 50 -4.69 -11.29 -4.26
C PRO A 50 -5.97 -10.54 -3.89
N LYS A 51 -6.97 -10.54 -4.79
CA LYS A 51 -8.23 -9.79 -4.58
C LYS A 51 -8.96 -10.22 -3.30
N GLU A 52 -8.99 -11.51 -3.02
CA GLU A 52 -9.58 -12.06 -1.80
C GLU A 52 -8.90 -11.55 -0.51
N ALA A 53 -7.60 -11.27 -0.56
CA ALA A 53 -6.89 -10.68 0.56
C ALA A 53 -7.28 -9.20 0.74
N TYR A 54 -7.40 -8.46 -0.36
CA TYR A 54 -7.90 -7.09 -0.33
C TYR A 54 -9.34 -7.02 0.22
N ASP A 55 -10.25 -7.87 -0.26
CA ASP A 55 -11.66 -7.88 0.16
C ASP A 55 -11.79 -8.09 1.68
N ALA A 56 -10.94 -8.94 2.24
CA ALA A 56 -10.88 -9.17 3.68
C ALA A 56 -10.30 -7.97 4.48
N LEU A 57 -9.42 -7.18 3.87
CA LEU A 57 -8.76 -6.03 4.51
C LEU A 57 -9.56 -4.73 4.34
N GLU A 58 -10.31 -4.58 3.25
CA GLU A 58 -11.02 -3.36 2.84
C GLU A 58 -11.82 -2.71 3.98
N PRO A 59 -12.64 -3.44 4.77
CA PRO A 59 -13.43 -2.82 5.84
C PRO A 59 -12.60 -2.15 6.94
N ILE A 60 -11.33 -2.55 7.10
CA ILE A 60 -10.41 -2.01 8.09
C ILE A 60 -9.65 -0.83 7.48
N ILE A 61 -9.03 -1.03 6.31
CA ILE A 61 -8.15 -0.02 5.71
C ILE A 61 -8.93 1.20 5.21
N THR A 62 -10.17 1.03 4.73
CA THR A 62 -11.03 2.14 4.32
C THR A 62 -11.41 3.03 5.51
N LYS A 63 -11.59 2.46 6.71
CA LYS A 63 -11.88 3.22 7.94
C LYS A 63 -10.64 3.89 8.53
N ALA A 64 -9.47 3.29 8.33
CA ALA A 64 -8.21 3.79 8.86
C ALA A 64 -7.60 4.88 7.97
N ALA A 65 -7.86 4.86 6.66
CA ALA A 65 -7.31 5.82 5.70
C ALA A 65 -7.85 7.24 5.92
N ALA A 66 -7.08 8.24 5.46
CA ALA A 66 -7.58 9.61 5.28
C ALA A 66 -8.87 9.62 4.45
N GLN A 67 -9.74 10.59 4.71
CA GLN A 67 -11.00 10.77 4.00
C GLN A 67 -10.99 12.13 3.29
N VAL A 68 -11.33 12.15 2.01
CA VAL A 68 -11.45 13.37 1.19
C VAL A 68 -12.81 13.31 0.48
N ASP A 69 -13.66 14.30 0.69
CA ASP A 69 -14.99 14.38 0.09
C ASP A 69 -15.87 13.13 0.29
N GLY A 70 -15.66 12.43 1.42
CA GLY A 70 -16.37 11.19 1.77
C GLY A 70 -15.76 9.92 1.17
N GLU A 71 -14.67 10.02 0.42
CA GLU A 71 -13.94 8.89 -0.14
C GLU A 71 -12.65 8.62 0.64
N ALA A 72 -12.35 7.35 0.88
CA ALA A 72 -11.14 6.94 1.56
C ALA A 72 -9.92 6.99 0.61
N CYS A 73 -8.78 7.45 1.12
CA CYS A 73 -7.49 7.47 0.42
C CYS A 73 -6.86 6.06 0.33
N THR A 74 -7.62 5.09 -0.18
CA THR A 74 -7.22 3.71 -0.41
C THR A 74 -8.12 3.05 -1.47
N GLY A 75 -7.62 1.99 -2.10
CA GLY A 75 -8.35 1.23 -3.10
C GLY A 75 -7.54 0.03 -3.56
N TYR A 76 -8.17 -0.92 -4.27
CA TYR A 76 -7.45 -2.06 -4.83
C TYR A 76 -6.54 -1.63 -5.98
N LEU A 77 -5.22 -1.66 -5.77
CA LEU A 77 -4.24 -1.19 -6.77
C LEU A 77 -3.79 -2.28 -7.75
N GLY A 78 -4.25 -3.52 -7.56
CA GLY A 78 -3.95 -4.65 -8.44
C GLY A 78 -3.19 -5.80 -7.75
N PRO A 79 -2.54 -6.66 -8.53
CA PRO A 79 -1.90 -7.88 -8.02
C PRO A 79 -0.69 -7.59 -7.12
N VAL A 80 -0.06 -8.67 -6.62
CA VAL A 80 1.11 -8.59 -5.75
C VAL A 80 2.18 -7.69 -6.39
N GLY A 81 2.71 -6.75 -5.60
CA GLY A 81 3.72 -5.78 -6.04
C GLY A 81 3.16 -4.41 -6.43
N SER A 82 1.90 -4.31 -6.87
CA SER A 82 1.32 -3.03 -7.31
C SER A 82 1.36 -1.96 -6.22
N GLY A 83 1.03 -2.32 -4.97
CA GLY A 83 0.97 -1.37 -3.85
C GLY A 83 2.32 -0.73 -3.53
N ASN A 84 3.37 -1.55 -3.39
CA ASN A 84 4.74 -1.06 -3.17
C ASN A 84 5.29 -0.29 -4.39
N TYR A 85 4.91 -0.68 -5.61
CA TYR A 85 5.29 0.05 -6.81
C TYR A 85 4.70 1.47 -6.83
N VAL A 86 3.39 1.60 -6.59
CA VAL A 86 2.73 2.91 -6.49
C VAL A 86 3.36 3.76 -5.38
N LYS A 87 3.69 3.17 -4.23
CA LYS A 87 4.38 3.89 -3.15
C LYS A 87 5.77 4.39 -3.56
N MET A 88 6.52 3.59 -4.29
CA MET A 88 7.82 3.98 -4.84
C MET A 88 7.68 5.17 -5.81
N VAL A 89 6.67 5.15 -6.69
CA VAL A 89 6.38 6.26 -7.62
C VAL A 89 5.93 7.52 -6.85
N HIS A 90 5.08 7.37 -5.83
CA HIS A 90 4.70 8.48 -4.94
C HIS A 90 5.92 9.18 -4.32
N ASN A 91 6.87 8.40 -3.79
CA ASN A 91 8.12 8.98 -3.28
C ASN A 91 8.94 9.63 -4.39
N GLY A 92 8.98 9.05 -5.60
CA GLY A 92 9.65 9.68 -6.74
C GLY A 92 9.08 11.06 -7.10
N ILE A 93 7.75 11.20 -7.05
CA ILE A 93 7.05 12.48 -7.25
C ILE A 93 7.37 13.44 -6.10
N GLU A 94 7.32 12.99 -4.85
CA GLU A 94 7.67 13.79 -3.66
C GLU A 94 9.04 14.45 -3.82
N TYR A 95 10.05 13.69 -4.25
CA TYR A 95 11.39 14.23 -4.48
C TYR A 95 11.42 15.28 -5.61
N GLY A 96 10.65 15.07 -6.68
CA GLY A 96 10.51 16.04 -7.76
C GLY A 96 9.92 17.36 -7.27
N ASP A 97 8.85 17.28 -6.49
CA ASP A 97 8.16 18.46 -5.93
C ASP A 97 9.05 19.22 -4.94
N MET A 98 9.74 18.51 -4.04
CA MET A 98 10.71 19.11 -3.11
C MET A 98 11.79 19.89 -3.87
N GLN A 99 12.32 19.31 -4.96
CA GLN A 99 13.35 19.96 -5.77
C GLN A 99 12.83 21.17 -6.54
N LEU A 100 11.57 21.17 -6.97
CA LEU A 100 10.94 22.29 -7.68
C LEU A 100 10.64 23.48 -6.77
N ILE A 101 10.24 23.22 -5.52
CA ILE A 101 9.87 24.25 -4.55
C ILE A 101 11.10 24.93 -3.94
N GLY A 102 12.13 24.14 -3.59
CA GLY A 102 13.37 24.62 -2.97
C GLY A 102 13.41 24.49 -1.46
#